data_AF-A0A3P1S4E8-F1
#
_entry.id   AF-A0A3P1S4E8-F1
#
_cell.length_a   1.000
_cell.length_b   1.000
_cell.length_c   1.000
_cell.angle_alpha   90.00
_cell.angle_beta   90.00
_cell.angle_gamma   90.00
#
_symmetry.space_group_name_H-M   'P 1'
#
loop_
_entity.id
_entity.type
_entity.pdbx_description
1 polymer ?
#
loop_
_entity_poly.entity_id
_entity_poly.type
_entity_poly.pdbx_seq_one_letter_code
_entity_poly.pdbx_strand_id
1 'polypeptide(L)'
;MEKKSRDSVLAQEVFLSYLDSKRRLALANISKCSNNENRLKNDEMIVRYIEELLKHFDEDSYRILYNEYILRKPGKWYLEYYTKSTFYHLKNKATSKLIRCLHE
;
A
#
# COMPACT_ATOMS: atom_id res chain seq x y z
N MET A 1 18.81 -1.40 15.94
CA MET A 1 18.19 -0.77 14.76
C MET A 1 18.00 -1.84 13.70
N GLU A 2 16.76 -2.16 13.35
CA GLU A 2 16.45 -3.14 12.32
C GLU A 2 16.63 -2.49 10.94
N LYS A 3 17.48 -3.07 10.08
CA LYS A 3 17.78 -2.53 8.76
C LYS A 3 16.57 -2.79 7.86
N LYS A 4 15.94 -1.73 7.32
CA LYS A 4 14.79 -1.89 6.40
C LYS A 4 15.25 -2.64 5.14
N SER A 5 14.52 -3.68 4.75
CA SER A 5 14.77 -4.39 3.49
C SER A 5 14.46 -3.48 2.31
N ARG A 6 15.11 -3.72 1.15
CA ARG A 6 14.85 -2.99 -0.10
C ARG A 6 13.35 -3.01 -0.44
N ASP A 7 12.73 -4.18 -0.36
CA ASP A 7 11.31 -4.37 -0.66
C ASP A 7 10.42 -3.56 0.29
N SER A 8 10.81 -3.41 1.56
CA SER A 8 10.06 -2.58 2.52
C SER A 8 10.10 -1.10 2.15
N VAL A 9 11.22 -0.62 1.58
CA VAL A 9 11.35 0.76 1.07
C VAL A 9 10.52 0.95 -0.19
N LEU A 10 10.59 0.03 -1.14
CA LEU A 10 9.80 0.09 -2.37
C LEU A 10 8.30 0.02 -2.08
N ALA A 11 7.87 -0.86 -1.15
CA ALA A 11 6.48 -0.94 -0.72
C ALA A 11 6.01 0.40 -0.13
N GLN A 12 6.86 1.07 0.66
CA GLN A 12 6.55 2.39 1.19
C GLN A 12 6.31 3.41 0.08
N GLU A 13 7.16 3.44 -0.95
CA GLU A 13 7.03 4.35 -2.10
C GLU A 13 5.77 4.09 -2.91
N VAL A 14 5.47 2.81 -3.17
CA VAL A 14 4.25 2.38 -3.86
C VAL A 14 3.01 2.88 -3.13
N PHE A 15 2.91 2.64 -1.81
CA PHE A 15 1.75 3.05 -1.05
C PHE A 15 1.68 4.57 -0.84
N LEU A 16 2.81 5.28 -0.81
CA LEU A 16 2.81 6.74 -0.85
C LEU A 16 2.17 7.26 -2.14
N SER A 17 2.60 6.74 -3.29
CA SER A 17 2.04 7.10 -4.59
C SER A 17 0.55 6.79 -4.69
N TYR A 18 0.14 5.62 -4.19
CA TYR A 18 -1.27 5.21 -4.10
C TYR A 18 -2.11 6.18 -3.27
N LEU A 19 -1.67 6.50 -2.04
CA LEU A 19 -2.40 7.39 -1.13
C LEU A 19 -2.50 8.82 -1.68
N ASP A 20 -1.42 9.32 -2.26
CA ASP A 20 -1.39 10.63 -2.87
C ASP A 20 -2.33 10.70 -4.09
N SER A 21 -2.40 9.64 -4.89
CA SER A 21 -3.34 9.51 -6.00
C SER A 21 -4.79 9.51 -5.50
N LYS A 22 -5.13 8.72 -4.47
CA LYS A 22 -6.47 8.75 -3.84
C LYS A 22 -6.84 10.14 -3.34
N ARG A 23 -5.90 10.82 -2.69
CA ARG A 23 -6.13 12.18 -2.18
C ARG A 23 -6.42 13.16 -3.32
N ARG A 24 -5.65 13.12 -4.42
CA ARG A 24 -5.86 13.99 -5.57
C ARG A 24 -7.22 13.76 -6.24
N LEU A 25 -7.61 12.50 -6.44
CA LEU A 25 -8.92 12.16 -6.99
C LEU A 25 -10.07 12.65 -6.08
N ALA A 26 -9.93 12.48 -4.77
CA ALA A 26 -10.92 12.98 -3.81
C ALA A 26 -11.08 14.52 -3.90
N LEU A 27 -9.96 15.25 -3.99
CA LEU A 27 -9.99 16.71 -4.13
C LEU A 27 -10.54 17.17 -5.49
N ALA A 28 -10.25 16.46 -6.57
CA ALA A 28 -10.78 16.75 -7.90
C ALA A 28 -12.31 16.59 -7.94
N ASN A 29 -12.83 15.52 -7.33
CA ASN A 29 -14.26 15.27 -7.22
C ASN A 29 -14.99 16.36 -6.42
N ILE A 30 -14.37 16.89 -5.37
CA ILE A 30 -14.95 17.98 -4.56
C ILE A 30 -14.91 19.32 -5.31
N SER A 31 -13.78 19.64 -5.94
CA SER A 31 -13.55 20.96 -6.53
C SER A 31 -14.15 21.16 -7.92
N LYS A 32 -14.53 20.10 -8.65
CA LYS A 32 -14.93 20.14 -10.07
C LYS A 32 -13.92 20.86 -10.99
N CYS A 33 -12.69 21.12 -10.54
CA CYS A 33 -11.63 21.76 -11.31
C CYS A 33 -10.85 20.71 -12.11
N SER A 34 -11.29 20.43 -13.34
CA SER A 34 -10.61 19.52 -14.27
C SER A 34 -9.58 20.25 -15.14
N ASN A 35 -8.51 20.77 -14.53
CA ASN A 35 -7.45 21.40 -15.32
C ASN A 35 -6.39 20.41 -15.81
N ASN A 36 -6.49 19.11 -15.48
CA ASN A 36 -5.51 18.11 -15.90
C ASN A 36 -6.07 16.67 -15.98
N GLU A 37 -6.93 16.42 -16.96
CA GLU A 37 -7.59 15.12 -17.19
C GLU A 37 -6.60 13.95 -17.29
N ASN A 38 -5.46 14.13 -17.94
CA ASN A 38 -4.46 13.07 -18.10
C ASN A 38 -3.86 12.64 -16.76
N ARG A 39 -3.59 13.61 -15.87
CA ARG A 39 -3.10 13.31 -14.52
C ARG A 39 -4.14 12.54 -13.70
N LEU A 40 -5.42 12.93 -13.79
CA LEU A 40 -6.50 12.24 -13.09
C LEU A 40 -6.67 10.81 -13.60
N LYS A 41 -6.60 10.58 -14.93
CA LYS A 41 -6.61 9.23 -15.50
C LYS A 41 -5.46 8.37 -14.98
N ASN A 42 -4.25 8.92 -14.87
CA ASN A 42 -3.11 8.21 -14.30
C ASN A 42 -3.32 7.89 -12.81
N ASP A 43 -3.81 8.85 -12.03
CA ASP A 43 -4.14 8.63 -10.61
C ASP A 43 -5.21 7.53 -10.47
N GLU A 44 -6.26 7.53 -11.31
CA GLU A 44 -7.28 6.48 -11.32
C GLU A 44 -6.69 5.10 -11.66
N MET A 45 -5.81 5.03 -12.65
CA MET A 45 -5.13 3.80 -13.03
C MET A 45 -4.30 3.24 -11.86
N ILE A 46 -3.50 4.08 -11.19
CA ILE A 46 -2.70 3.69 -10.02
C ILE A 46 -3.62 3.15 -8.91
N VAL A 47 -4.68 3.88 -8.57
CA VAL A 47 -5.59 3.49 -7.49
C VAL A 47 -6.28 2.17 -7.80
N ARG A 48 -6.84 2.02 -9.01
CA ARG A 48 -7.51 0.79 -9.44
C ARG A 48 -6.55 -0.39 -9.44
N TYR A 49 -5.34 -0.21 -9.96
CA TYR A 49 -4.36 -1.28 -10.04
C TYR A 49 -3.96 -1.79 -8.65
N ILE A 50 -3.64 -0.89 -7.72
CA ILE A 50 -3.26 -1.29 -6.36
C ILE A 50 -4.45 -1.89 -5.61
N GLU A 51 -5.66 -1.37 -5.76
CA GLU A 51 -6.85 -1.93 -5.12
C GLU A 51 -7.18 -3.32 -5.66
N GLU A 52 -7.03 -3.55 -6.97
CA GLU A 52 -7.21 -4.88 -7.57
C GLU A 52 -6.12 -5.85 -7.14
N LEU A 53 -4.88 -5.39 -7.11
CA LEU A 53 -3.75 -6.19 -6.65
C LEU A 53 -3.97 -6.67 -5.21
N LEU A 54 -4.41 -5.78 -4.31
CA LEU A 54 -4.67 -6.13 -2.91
C LEU A 54 -5.76 -7.18 -2.72
N LYS A 55 -6.75 -7.28 -3.63
CA LYS A 55 -7.79 -8.33 -3.56
C LYS A 55 -7.25 -9.74 -3.77
N HIS A 56 -6.10 -9.87 -4.44
CA HIS A 56 -5.46 -11.15 -4.71
C HIS A 56 -4.52 -11.61 -3.58
N PHE A 57 -4.37 -10.79 -2.53
CA PHE A 57 -3.57 -11.14 -1.37
C PHE A 57 -4.38 -11.99 -0.40
N ASP A 58 -3.72 -12.98 0.20
CA ASP A 58 -4.26 -13.72 1.33
C ASP A 58 -4.51 -12.78 2.52
N GLU A 59 -5.40 -13.19 3.42
CA GLU A 59 -5.90 -12.35 4.51
C GLU A 59 -4.78 -11.74 5.36
N ASP A 60 -3.78 -12.53 5.74
CA ASP A 60 -2.65 -12.06 6.55
C ASP A 60 -1.82 -11.02 5.80
N SER A 61 -1.49 -11.29 4.53
CA SER A 61 -0.70 -10.36 3.74
C SER A 61 -1.46 -9.06 3.47
N TYR A 62 -2.76 -9.14 3.16
CA TYR A 62 -3.64 -7.97 3.04
C TYR A 62 -3.67 -7.17 4.35
N ARG A 63 -3.92 -7.83 5.49
CA ARG A 63 -4.01 -7.19 6.80
C ARG A 63 -2.73 -6.45 7.15
N ILE A 64 -1.58 -7.06 6.91
CA ILE A 64 -0.28 -6.43 7.16
C ILE A 64 -0.07 -5.22 6.25
N LEU A 65 -0.25 -5.38 4.93
CA LEU A 65 -0.05 -4.28 3.99
C LEU A 65 -0.99 -3.10 4.28
N TYR A 66 -2.25 -3.40 4.55
CA TYR A 66 -3.27 -2.40 4.85
C TYR A 66 -2.96 -1.64 6.15
N ASN A 67 -2.67 -2.34 7.24
CA ASN A 67 -2.40 -1.70 8.53
C ASN A 67 -1.07 -0.94 8.54
N GLU A 68 -0.02 -1.48 7.92
CA GLU A 68 1.30 -0.84 7.91
C GLU A 68 1.35 0.39 7.00
N TYR A 69 0.77 0.30 5.80
CA TYR A 69 1.02 1.29 4.76
C TYR A 69 -0.18 2.19 4.44
N ILE A 70 -1.40 1.67 4.52
CA ILE A 70 -2.63 2.42 4.21
C ILE A 70 -3.15 3.12 5.46
N LEU A 71 -3.50 2.37 6.51
CA LEU A 71 -3.93 2.95 7.78
C LEU A 71 -2.78 3.55 8.59
N ARG A 72 -1.55 3.08 8.36
CA ARG A 72 -0.35 3.47 9.11
C ARG A 72 -0.59 3.38 10.62
N LYS A 73 -1.14 2.25 11.06
CA LYS A 73 -1.44 2.01 12.47
C LYS A 73 -0.18 2.20 13.32
N PRO A 74 -0.31 2.74 14.55
CA PRO A 74 0.81 2.93 15.44
C PRO A 74 1.49 1.60 15.79
N GLY A 75 2.74 1.68 16.24
CA GLY A 75 3.57 0.51 16.49
C GLY A 75 2.91 -0.51 17.42
N LYS A 76 3.19 -1.80 17.16
CA LYS A 76 2.70 -2.98 17.90
C LYS A 76 1.22 -3.35 17.70
N TRP A 77 0.49 -2.75 16.76
CA TRP A 77 -0.88 -3.21 16.41
C TRP A 77 -0.95 -4.71 16.09
N TYR A 78 0.15 -5.29 15.59
CA TYR A 78 0.24 -6.70 15.23
C TYR A 78 0.12 -7.66 16.43
N LEU A 79 0.31 -7.19 17.67
CA LEU A 79 0.23 -8.03 18.87
C LEU A 79 -1.17 -8.60 19.12
N GLU A 80 -2.20 -8.01 18.51
CA GLU A 80 -3.56 -8.54 18.53
C GLU A 80 -3.72 -9.82 17.68
N TYR A 81 -2.79 -10.10 16.77
CA TYR A 81 -2.94 -11.16 15.76
C TYR A 81 -1.74 -12.11 15.69
N TYR A 82 -0.53 -11.61 15.96
CA TYR A 82 0.71 -12.31 15.71
C TYR A 82 1.72 -12.11 16.84
N THR A 83 2.57 -13.11 17.05
CA THR A 83 3.81 -12.89 17.79
C THR A 83 4.73 -11.94 17.02
N LYS A 84 5.70 -11.33 17.72
CA LYS A 84 6.67 -10.43 17.09
C LYS A 84 7.39 -11.09 15.90
N SER A 85 7.97 -12.27 16.10
CA SER A 85 8.72 -12.97 15.05
C SER A 85 7.84 -13.34 13.85
N THR A 86 6.63 -13.85 14.11
CA THR A 86 5.65 -14.17 13.08
C THR A 86 5.30 -12.93 12.25
N PHE A 87 5.04 -11.80 12.90
CA PHE A 87 4.71 -10.56 12.22
C PHE A 87 5.82 -10.11 11.26
N TYR A 88 7.07 -10.04 11.71
CA TYR A 88 8.17 -9.59 10.85
C TYR A 88 8.41 -10.54 9.67
N HIS A 89 8.24 -11.85 9.88
CA HIS A 89 8.32 -12.83 8.80
C HIS A 89 7.20 -12.62 7.76
N LEU A 90 5.95 -12.53 8.21
CA LEU A 90 4.80 -12.32 7.34
C LEU A 90 4.87 -10.96 6.63
N LYS A 91 5.34 -9.92 7.31
CA LYS A 91 5.53 -8.59 6.72
C LYS A 91 6.54 -8.64 5.57
N ASN A 92 7.70 -9.26 5.78
CA ASN A 92 8.70 -9.41 4.73
C ASN A 92 8.12 -10.18 3.54
N LYS A 93 7.43 -11.30 3.81
CA LYS A 93 6.77 -12.11 2.78
C LYS A 93 5.74 -11.29 1.98
N ALA A 94 4.89 -10.53 2.67
CA ALA A 94 3.86 -9.70 2.04
C ALA A 94 4.47 -8.58 1.19
N THR A 95 5.52 -7.90 1.67
CA THR A 95 6.22 -6.87 0.90
C THR A 95 6.93 -7.43 -0.32
N SER A 96 7.60 -8.57 -0.21
CA SER A 96 8.26 -9.19 -1.37
C SER A 96 7.24 -9.68 -2.40
N LYS A 97 6.10 -10.23 -1.95
CA LYS A 97 4.99 -10.62 -2.83
C LYS A 97 4.43 -9.42 -3.58
N LEU A 98 4.23 -8.28 -2.89
CA LEU A 98 3.79 -7.02 -3.51
C LEU A 98 4.74 -6.60 -4.62
N ILE A 99 6.03 -6.47 -4.31
CA ILE A 99 7.02 -6.02 -5.30
C ILE A 99 7.09 -6.97 -6.48
N ARG A 100 7.06 -8.29 -6.25
CA ARG A 100 7.02 -9.28 -7.33
C ARG A 100 5.83 -9.05 -8.27
N CYS A 101 4.63 -8.88 -7.73
CA CYS A 101 3.43 -8.64 -8.56
C CYS A 101 3.45 -7.29 -9.30
N LEU A 102 4.27 -6.33 -8.90
CA LEU A 102 4.44 -5.07 -9.64
C LEU A 102 5.46 -5.18 -10.79
N HIS A 103 6.26 -6.25 -10.82
CA HIS A 103 7.26 -6.52 -11.85
C HIS A 103 6.78 -7.51 -12.93
N GLU A 104 5.60 -8.12 -12.73
CA GLU A 104 4.93 -9.04 -13.67
C GLU A 104 4.08 -8.25 -14.68
#